data_AF-X0Z0R0-F1
#
_entry.id   AF-X0Z0R0-F1
#
_cell.length_a   1.000
_cell.length_b   1.000
_cell.length_c   1.000
_cell.angle_alpha   90.00
_cell.angle_beta   90.00
_cell.angle_gamma   90.00
#
_symmetry.space_group_name_H-M   'P 1'
#
loop_
_entity.id
_entity.type
_entity.pdbx_description
1 polymer ?
#
loop_
_entity_poly.entity_id
_entity_poly.type
_entity_poly.pdbx_seq_one_letter_code
_entity_poly.pdbx_strand_id
1 'polypeptide(L)'
;AKPIFNTGPGLKALEFMVMLLDKELASPKSLTNDEPAARDDFIAGNAAFTSNWTFQYGSMNDPSISKVVGAGKMGLLPVAKDVLGQYTYETASVSGFQGAAILANSKNKEAAWKYVRFITSPIVQRAYLTEIP
;
A
#
# COMPACT_ATOMS: atom_id res chain seq x y z
N ALA A 1 15.95 -20.00 -8.84
CA ALA A 1 16.70 -18.98 -8.07
C ALA A 1 16.87 -19.48 -6.63
N LYS A 2 18.01 -19.20 -5.98
CA LYS A 2 18.19 -19.47 -4.54
C LYS A 2 17.95 -18.16 -3.78
N PRO A 3 16.76 -17.95 -3.19
CA PRO A 3 16.47 -16.70 -2.49
C PRO A 3 17.40 -16.53 -1.28
N ILE A 4 17.88 -15.31 -1.08
CA ILE A 4 18.78 -14.93 0.04
C ILE A 4 18.15 -13.80 0.84
N PHE A 5 17.18 -14.15 1.70
CA PHE A 5 16.50 -13.17 2.57
C PHE A 5 17.13 -13.07 3.96
N ASN A 6 17.81 -14.13 4.41
CA ASN A 6 18.36 -14.25 5.76
C ASN A 6 19.83 -13.80 5.87
N THR A 7 20.33 -13.05 4.89
CA THR A 7 21.69 -12.49 4.89
C THR A 7 21.69 -11.10 4.26
N GLY A 8 22.71 -10.29 4.55
CA GLY A 8 22.90 -9.00 3.88
C GLY A 8 21.74 -8.02 4.12
N PRO A 9 21.28 -7.27 3.09
CA PRO A 9 20.23 -6.25 3.25
C PRO A 9 18.89 -6.79 3.80
N GLY A 10 18.51 -8.02 3.43
CA GLY A 10 17.26 -8.63 3.92
C GLY A 10 17.28 -8.88 5.42
N LEU A 11 18.40 -9.41 5.95
CA LEU A 11 18.59 -9.61 7.39
C LEU A 11 18.59 -8.28 8.14
N LYS A 12 19.33 -7.27 7.65
CA LYS A 12 19.37 -5.93 8.27
C LYS A 12 17.97 -5.30 8.35
N ALA A 13 17.15 -5.45 7.30
CA ALA A 13 15.78 -4.94 7.30
C ALA A 13 14.92 -5.67 8.35
N LEU A 14 15.05 -6.99 8.48
CA LEU A 14 14.35 -7.78 9.49
C LEU A 14 14.75 -7.38 10.91
N GLU A 15 16.05 -7.24 11.18
CA GLU A 15 16.57 -6.78 12.47
C GLU A 15 16.04 -5.39 12.84
N PHE A 16 15.94 -4.47 11.86
CA PHE A 16 15.32 -3.17 12.07
C PHE A 16 13.83 -3.28 12.44
N MET A 17 13.06 -4.12 11.74
CA MET A 17 11.64 -4.33 12.04
C MET A 17 11.43 -4.92 13.45
N VAL A 18 12.25 -5.89 13.84
CA VAL A 18 12.24 -6.47 15.20
C VAL A 18 12.61 -5.41 16.24
N MET A 19 13.65 -4.62 15.98
CA MET A 19 14.07 -3.53 16.86
C MET A 19 12.95 -2.49 17.09
N LEU A 20 12.15 -2.17 16.07
CA LEU A 20 11.00 -1.27 16.25
C LEU A 20 9.96 -1.83 17.24
N LEU A 21 9.73 -3.14 17.24
CA LEU A 21 8.83 -3.79 18.19
C LEU A 21 9.45 -3.83 19.59
N ASP A 22 10.71 -4.26 19.71
CA ASP A 22 11.42 -4.36 20.99
C ASP A 22 11.54 -3.02 21.71
N LYS A 23 11.68 -1.93 20.94
CA LYS A 23 11.75 -0.55 21.46
C LYS A 23 10.39 0.15 21.58
N GLU A 24 9.29 -0.57 21.34
CA GLU A 24 7.93 -0.03 21.40
C GLU A 24 7.68 1.16 20.46
N LEU A 25 8.43 1.21 19.34
CA LEU A 25 8.29 2.22 18.28
C LEU A 25 7.28 1.81 17.21
N ALA A 26 6.98 0.52 17.08
CA ALA A 26 5.91 -0.02 16.27
C ALA A 26 4.81 -0.62 17.15
N SER A 27 3.56 -0.46 16.75
CA SER A 27 2.43 -1.10 17.44
C SER A 27 2.56 -2.62 17.38
N PRO A 28 2.41 -3.35 18.51
CA PRO A 28 2.43 -4.82 18.51
C PRO A 28 1.28 -5.42 17.68
N LYS A 29 0.21 -4.66 17.45
CA LYS A 29 -0.88 -5.05 16.56
C LYS A 29 -0.42 -5.29 15.12
N SER A 30 0.73 -4.74 14.70
CA SER A 30 1.31 -4.99 13.37
C SER A 30 1.62 -6.46 13.09
N LEU A 31 1.72 -7.30 14.13
CA LEU A 31 1.91 -8.75 14.00
C LEU A 31 0.63 -9.50 13.57
N THR A 32 -0.54 -8.86 13.69
CA THR A 32 -1.85 -9.49 13.45
C THR A 32 -2.78 -8.66 12.55
N ASN A 33 -2.53 -7.36 12.41
CA ASN A 33 -3.32 -6.49 11.56
C ASN A 33 -3.10 -6.81 10.08
N ASP A 34 -4.19 -6.74 9.32
CA ASP A 34 -4.17 -6.60 7.87
C ASP A 34 -4.18 -5.12 7.45
N GLU A 35 -4.18 -4.84 6.14
CA GLU A 35 -4.14 -3.45 5.64
C GLU A 35 -5.35 -2.59 6.10
N PRO A 36 -6.60 -3.08 6.11
CA PRO A 36 -7.73 -2.35 6.67
C PRO A 36 -7.63 -2.08 8.18
N ALA A 37 -7.17 -3.04 8.99
CA ALA A 37 -6.99 -2.83 10.42
C ALA A 37 -5.90 -1.79 10.71
N ALA A 38 -4.80 -1.81 9.95
CA ALA A 38 -3.75 -0.78 10.04
C ALA A 38 -4.25 0.61 9.65
N ARG A 39 -5.14 0.71 8.65
CA ARG A 39 -5.85 1.96 8.32
C ARG A 39 -6.65 2.45 9.51
N ASP A 40 -7.44 1.58 10.13
CA ASP A 40 -8.32 1.93 11.24
C ASP A 40 -7.56 2.45 12.45
N ASP A 41 -6.43 1.82 12.80
CA ASP A 41 -5.56 2.33 13.86
C ASP A 41 -5.04 3.75 13.55
N PHE A 42 -4.64 4.04 12.30
CA PHE A 42 -4.16 5.37 11.93
C PHE A 42 -5.27 6.42 11.96
N ILE A 43 -6.42 6.16 11.32
CA ILE A 43 -7.51 7.15 11.27
C ILE A 43 -8.17 7.36 12.65
N ALA A 44 -8.06 6.39 13.56
CA ALA A 44 -8.44 6.55 14.96
C ALA A 44 -7.46 7.43 15.77
N GLY A 45 -6.30 7.80 15.21
CA GLY A 45 -5.26 8.59 15.86
C GLY A 45 -4.30 7.77 16.73
N ASN A 46 -4.30 6.44 16.60
CA ASN A 46 -3.45 5.55 17.41
C ASN A 46 -2.03 5.38 16.86
N ALA A 47 -1.75 5.89 15.65
CA ALA A 47 -0.44 5.82 15.02
C ALA A 47 -0.06 7.16 14.39
N ALA A 48 1.16 7.64 14.67
CA ALA A 48 1.68 8.86 14.06
C ALA A 48 2.11 8.66 12.59
N PHE A 49 2.53 7.44 12.24
CA PHE A 49 2.97 7.07 10.91
C PHE A 49 2.30 5.76 10.49
N THR A 50 2.02 5.62 9.19
CA THR A 50 1.57 4.36 8.59
C THR A 50 2.10 4.26 7.17
N SER A 51 2.42 3.05 6.72
CA SER A 51 2.62 2.73 5.31
C SER A 51 1.41 1.93 4.84
N ASN A 52 0.66 2.46 3.89
CA ASN A 52 -0.51 1.78 3.33
C ASN A 52 -0.72 2.20 1.87
N TRP A 53 -1.66 1.55 1.18
CA TRP A 53 -2.05 1.89 -0.18
C TRP A 53 -2.77 3.24 -0.23
N THR A 54 -2.94 3.77 -1.45
CA THR A 54 -3.53 5.10 -1.68
C THR A 54 -4.96 5.25 -1.17
N PHE A 55 -5.70 4.16 -0.91
CA PHE A 55 -7.04 4.23 -0.30
C PHE A 55 -7.00 4.88 1.10
N GLN A 56 -5.88 4.74 1.83
CA GLN A 56 -5.67 5.38 3.13
C GLN A 56 -5.89 6.90 3.06
N TYR A 57 -5.50 7.52 1.94
CA TYR A 57 -5.67 8.96 1.73
C TYR A 57 -7.15 9.35 1.70
N GLY A 58 -8.00 8.53 1.09
CA GLY A 58 -9.44 8.74 1.11
C GLY A 58 -9.98 8.63 2.54
N SER A 59 -9.65 7.54 3.24
CA SER A 59 -10.14 7.28 4.59
C SER A 59 -9.70 8.32 5.60
N MET A 60 -8.45 8.80 5.57
CA MET A 60 -7.97 9.79 6.55
C MET A 60 -8.64 11.16 6.39
N ASN A 61 -9.19 11.46 5.21
CA ASN A 61 -9.88 12.71 4.89
C ASN A 61 -11.41 12.62 5.01
N ASP A 62 -11.96 11.45 5.33
CA ASP A 62 -13.39 11.25 5.50
C ASP A 62 -13.83 11.58 6.94
N PRO A 63 -14.58 12.69 7.17
CA PRO A 63 -14.99 13.10 8.51
C PRO A 63 -16.01 12.16 9.17
N SER A 64 -16.60 11.22 8.42
CA SER A 64 -17.54 10.24 8.98
C SER A 64 -16.84 9.11 9.74
N ILE A 65 -15.57 8.83 9.43
CA ILE A 65 -14.80 7.71 10.00
C ILE A 65 -13.43 8.10 10.58
N SER A 66 -12.88 9.27 10.21
CA SER A 66 -11.53 9.68 10.60
C SER A 66 -11.51 10.74 11.69
N LYS A 67 -10.63 10.53 12.68
CA LYS A 67 -10.31 11.51 13.74
C LYS A 67 -9.12 12.40 13.39
N VAL A 68 -8.48 12.18 12.24
CA VAL A 68 -7.25 12.87 11.82
C VAL A 68 -7.44 13.73 10.56
N VAL A 69 -8.69 14.06 10.24
CA VAL A 69 -9.02 14.93 9.08
C VAL A 69 -8.26 16.25 9.17
N GLY A 70 -7.51 16.58 8.11
CA GLY A 70 -6.69 17.79 8.04
C GLY A 70 -5.37 17.74 8.83
N ALA A 71 -5.14 16.71 9.65
CA ALA A 71 -3.90 16.52 10.40
C ALA A 71 -2.89 15.61 9.68
N GLY A 72 -3.36 14.68 8.85
CA GLY A 72 -2.51 13.75 8.10
C GLY A 72 -1.94 14.34 6.80
N LYS A 73 -0.74 13.88 6.41
CA LYS A 73 -0.11 14.17 5.10
C LYS A 73 0.52 12.91 4.54
N MET A 74 0.49 12.77 3.21
CA MET A 74 1.31 11.76 2.53
C MET A 74 2.73 12.28 2.37
N GLY A 75 3.69 11.36 2.48
CA GLY A 75 5.10 11.64 2.27
C GLY A 75 5.85 10.40 1.81
N LEU A 76 7.13 10.58 1.50
CA LEU A 76 8.02 9.48 1.16
C LEU A 76 8.41 8.71 2.43
N LEU A 77 8.49 7.39 2.32
CA LEU A 77 9.10 6.57 3.36
C LEU A 77 10.62 6.80 3.35
N PRO A 78 11.25 7.09 4.50
CA PRO A 78 12.70 7.20 4.59
C PRO A 78 13.36 5.87 4.22
N VAL A 79 14.46 5.95 3.46
CA VAL A 79 15.30 4.80 3.15
C VAL A 79 16.42 4.64 4.18
N ALA A 80 17.00 3.44 4.26
CA ALA A 80 18.17 3.23 5.11
C ALA A 80 19.33 4.14 4.70
N LYS A 81 20.08 4.64 5.68
CA LYS A 81 21.23 5.54 5.45
C LYS A 81 22.23 4.95 4.45
N ASP A 82 22.47 3.64 4.53
CA ASP A 82 23.39 2.93 3.65
C ASP A 82 23.00 3.08 2.18
N VAL A 83 21.71 3.20 1.82
CA VAL A 83 21.24 3.30 0.42
C VAL A 83 20.90 4.72 -0.02
N LEU A 84 20.95 5.70 0.89
CA LEU A 84 20.61 7.08 0.60
C LEU A 84 21.61 7.66 -0.42
N GLY A 85 21.09 8.19 -1.53
CA GLY A 85 21.93 8.78 -2.60
C GLY A 85 22.69 7.77 -3.46
N GLN A 86 22.48 6.45 -3.26
CA GLN A 86 23.13 5.43 -4.09
C GLN A 86 22.44 5.23 -5.45
N TYR A 87 21.19 5.67 -5.58
CA TYR A 87 20.40 5.52 -6.80
C TYR A 87 20.28 6.87 -7.53
N THR A 88 20.15 6.81 -8.86
CA THR A 88 19.93 8.00 -9.71
C THR A 88 18.52 8.57 -9.58
N TYR A 89 17.60 7.82 -8.98
CA TYR A 89 16.24 8.24 -8.69
C TYR A 89 16.09 8.68 -7.23
N GLU A 90 15.27 9.69 -7.00
CA GLU A 90 14.99 10.23 -5.65
C GLU A 90 13.94 9.40 -4.90
N THR A 91 13.06 8.71 -5.63
CA THR A 91 11.93 7.97 -5.07
C THR A 91 11.68 6.68 -5.85
N ALA A 92 11.07 5.71 -5.19
CA ALA A 92 10.55 4.50 -5.82
C ALA A 92 9.11 4.28 -5.38
N SER A 93 8.27 3.80 -6.28
CA SER A 93 6.90 3.41 -6.00
C SER A 93 6.64 2.01 -6.56
N VAL A 94 5.75 1.28 -5.89
CA VAL A 94 5.26 -0.01 -6.36
C VAL A 94 3.80 0.15 -6.76
N SER A 95 3.43 -0.39 -7.93
CA SER A 95 2.05 -0.52 -8.35
C SER A 95 1.63 -1.97 -8.17
N GLY A 96 0.71 -2.23 -7.24
CA GLY A 96 0.12 -3.55 -6.99
C GLY A 96 -1.08 -3.87 -7.87
N PHE A 97 -1.14 -3.32 -9.09
CA PHE A 97 -2.34 -3.42 -9.93
C PHE A 97 -2.71 -4.89 -10.19
N GLN A 98 -3.99 -5.21 -10.05
CA GLN A 98 -4.55 -6.46 -10.54
C GLN A 98 -4.80 -6.32 -12.04
N GLY A 99 -4.10 -7.11 -12.84
CA GLY A 99 -4.32 -7.12 -14.29
C GLY A 99 -5.64 -7.80 -14.65
N ALA A 100 -6.47 -7.14 -15.47
CA ALA A 100 -7.64 -7.79 -16.06
C ALA A 100 -7.23 -8.74 -17.18
N ALA A 101 -7.70 -9.99 -17.15
CA ALA A 101 -7.39 -11.00 -18.16
C ALA A 101 -8.67 -11.68 -18.68
N ILE A 102 -8.65 -12.07 -19.96
CA ILE A 102 -9.71 -12.87 -20.58
C ILE A 102 -9.20 -14.31 -20.74
N LEU A 103 -9.92 -15.26 -20.16
CA LEU A 103 -9.58 -16.68 -20.28
C LEU A 103 -9.55 -17.12 -21.76
N ALA A 104 -8.54 -17.90 -22.13
CA ALA A 104 -8.33 -18.35 -23.52
C ALA A 104 -9.52 -19.14 -24.08
N ASN A 105 -10.23 -19.87 -23.21
CA ASN A 105 -11.41 -20.68 -23.53
C ASN A 105 -12.76 -19.95 -23.34
N SER A 106 -12.75 -18.63 -23.12
CA SER A 106 -14.00 -17.85 -23.03
C SER A 106 -14.81 -17.99 -24.32
N LYS A 107 -16.11 -18.27 -24.16
CA LYS A 107 -17.09 -18.30 -25.27
C LYS A 107 -17.58 -16.90 -25.68
N ASN A 108 -17.25 -15.86 -24.90
CA ASN A 108 -17.76 -14.50 -25.06
C ASN A 108 -16.61 -13.47 -25.09
N LYS A 109 -15.60 -13.67 -25.94
CA LYS A 109 -14.36 -12.86 -25.96
C LYS A 109 -14.63 -11.39 -26.28
N GLU A 110 -15.53 -11.12 -27.21
CA GLU A 110 -15.89 -9.78 -27.66
C GLU A 110 -16.59 -9.00 -26.55
N ALA A 111 -17.53 -9.64 -25.85
CA ALA A 111 -18.22 -9.02 -24.71
C ALA A 111 -17.28 -8.78 -23.54
N ALA A 112 -16.41 -9.75 -23.22
CA ALA A 112 -15.38 -9.60 -22.20
C ALA A 112 -14.43 -8.43 -22.52
N TRP A 113 -14.02 -8.28 -23.80
CA TRP A 113 -13.18 -7.17 -24.21
C TRP A 113 -13.87 -5.81 -24.08
N LYS A 114 -15.16 -5.71 -24.46
CA LYS A 114 -15.97 -4.51 -24.25
C LYS A 114 -16.07 -4.15 -22.76
N TYR A 115 -16.24 -5.15 -21.90
CA TYR A 115 -16.28 -4.95 -20.45
C TYR A 115 -14.94 -4.45 -19.90
N VAL A 116 -13.82 -5.08 -20.25
CA VAL A 116 -12.48 -4.62 -19.86
C VAL A 116 -12.25 -3.16 -20.28
N ARG A 117 -12.58 -2.81 -21.53
CA ARG A 117 -12.49 -1.42 -22.03
C ARG A 117 -13.34 -0.44 -21.23
N PHE A 118 -14.54 -0.86 -20.83
CA PHE A 118 -15.44 -0.04 -20.03
C PHE A 118 -14.89 0.19 -18.62
N ILE A 119 -14.49 -0.86 -17.89
CA ILE A 119 -14.02 -0.73 -16.50
C ILE A 119 -12.70 0.03 -16.39
N THR A 120 -11.83 -0.05 -17.41
CA THR A 120 -10.57 0.71 -17.45
C THR A 120 -10.75 2.10 -18.07
N SER A 121 -11.96 2.51 -18.42
CA SER A 121 -12.19 3.81 -19.06
C SER A 121 -12.03 4.98 -18.07
N PRO A 122 -11.64 6.18 -18.52
CA PRO A 122 -11.53 7.33 -17.63
C PRO A 122 -12.83 7.71 -16.93
N ILE A 123 -14.00 7.42 -17.52
CA ILE A 123 -15.29 7.70 -16.88
C ILE A 123 -15.52 6.79 -15.68
N VAL A 124 -15.20 5.50 -15.78
CA VAL A 124 -15.31 4.56 -14.66
C VAL A 124 -14.23 4.86 -13.61
N GLN A 125 -12.96 4.96 -14.03
CA GLN A 125 -11.84 5.14 -13.10
C GLN A 125 -11.92 6.47 -12.30
N ARG A 126 -12.53 7.53 -12.84
CA ARG A 126 -12.78 8.77 -12.08
C ARG A 126 -13.98 8.69 -11.14
N ALA A 127 -14.97 7.86 -11.46
CA ALA A 127 -16.18 7.71 -10.65
C ALA A 127 -15.96 6.79 -9.44
N TYR A 128 -15.03 5.84 -9.55
CA TYR A 128 -14.73 4.85 -8.51
C TYR A 128 -13.28 4.99 -8.05
N LEU A 129 -13.05 5.88 -7.08
CA LEU A 129 -11.73 6.13 -6.48
C LEU A 129 -11.39 5.14 -5.35
N THR A 130 -12.29 4.21 -5.06
CA THR A 130 -12.11 3.11 -4.10
C THR A 130 -11.75 1.83 -4.86
N GLU A 131 -11.26 0.83 -4.14
CA GLU A 131 -11.07 -0.50 -4.70
C GLU A 131 -12.40 -1.03 -5.27
N ILE A 132 -12.35 -1.49 -6.52
CA ILE A 132 -13.48 -2.13 -7.19
C ILE A 132 -13.30 -3.64 -6.93
N PRO A 133 -14.29 -4.33 -6.34
CA PRO A 133 -14.19 -5.75 -6.03
C PRO A 133 -13.96 -6.63 -7.26
#